data_AF-A0A258GHD4-F1
#
_entry.id   AF-A0A258GHD4-F1
#
_cell.length_a   1.000
_cell.length_b   1.000
_cell.length_c   1.000
_cell.angle_alpha   90.00
_cell.angle_beta   90.00
_cell.angle_gamma   90.00
#
_symmetry.space_group_name_H-M   'P 1'
#
loop_
_entity.id
_entity.type
_entity.pdbx_description
1 polymer ?
#
loop_
_entity_poly.entity_id
_entity_poly.type
_entity_poly.pdbx_seq_one_letter_code
_entity_poly.pdbx_strand_id
1 'polypeptide(L)'
;MFAERLFYDEKTEKFSLCTPEMIEIARSVPRGRPDTYGATPLNHQLVSQQQLELLKGFAELVETDIPPSTPEHIANYMKLIVPSRFVNRGVANHENYATAPVRPEAYANNDSMLEIMTRAETGHASPAELLITRQALGIRSVELACVTHPYGKHLDIRDEMKRSVKESIESMGGEYYRHPESKFFVKGFVDLRHPMVDDDLTPASKKTISPEEHIAAHFAKVIDKPLEIAEPDYSQGLLITRQSTIGEMVDGTTVRERTSFILRTDDDSIVPPESLEAICQLDRHSPTWKQDAVTAGRLDEYAKRLWEVKEYSLLIPISTTVYAFNMDSTKYIQAKQANDEYQQRLSEAKAIRDNFPNLFSRLVEDPNHWLSTLDDELSER
;
A
#
# COMPACT_ATOMS: atom_id res chain seq x y z
N MET A 1 12.47 25.75 16.52
CA MET A 1 13.61 25.14 17.22
C MET A 1 13.15 23.79 17.78
N PHE A 2 13.00 22.78 16.91
CA PHE A 2 12.81 21.36 17.28
C PHE A 2 13.24 20.53 16.06
N ALA A 3 14.45 19.99 16.10
CA ALA A 3 14.95 19.03 15.11
C ALA A 3 15.88 18.04 15.82
N GLU A 4 15.35 17.37 16.85
CA GLU A 4 15.92 16.09 17.24
C GLU A 4 15.45 15.08 16.19
N ARG A 5 16.40 14.51 15.44
CA ARG A 5 16.13 13.36 14.57
C ARG A 5 15.41 12.29 15.38
N LEU A 6 14.58 11.46 14.73
CA LEU A 6 13.97 10.27 15.32
C LEU A 6 15.01 9.45 16.11
N PHE A 7 15.08 9.64 17.43
CA PHE A 7 15.86 8.79 18.31
C PHE A 7 14.91 7.73 18.84
N TYR A 8 15.19 6.48 18.49
CA TYR A 8 14.73 5.35 19.29
C TYR A 8 15.57 5.37 20.58
N ASP A 9 14.93 5.61 21.71
CA ASP A 9 15.56 5.48 23.00
C ASP A 9 15.51 4.01 23.41
N GLU A 10 16.64 3.32 23.29
CA GLU A 10 16.78 1.92 23.69
C GLU A 10 16.44 1.68 25.17
N LYS A 11 16.57 2.69 26.05
CA LYS A 11 16.27 2.54 27.47
C LYS A 11 14.78 2.57 27.76
N THR A 12 14.03 3.36 27.00
CA THR A 12 12.58 3.50 27.18
C THR A 12 11.77 2.74 26.12
N GLU A 13 12.45 2.14 25.14
CA GLU A 13 11.89 1.48 23.96
C GLU A 13 10.89 2.37 23.21
N LYS A 14 11.17 3.67 23.15
CA LYS A 14 10.27 4.69 22.58
C LYS A 14 10.96 5.52 21.53
N PHE A 15 10.23 5.84 20.47
CA PHE A 15 10.63 6.88 19.52
C PHE A 15 10.26 8.26 20.09
N SER A 16 11.06 9.29 19.78
CA SER A 16 10.93 10.69 20.22
C SER A 16 9.51 11.11 20.68
N LEU A 17 9.44 11.70 21.88
CA LEU A 17 8.20 12.07 22.57
C LEU A 17 7.34 13.04 21.73
N CYS A 18 6.12 12.61 21.41
CA CYS A 18 5.04 13.52 21.05
C CYS A 18 4.70 14.37 22.28
N THR A 19 4.81 15.69 22.17
CA THR A 19 4.49 16.59 23.28
C THR A 19 2.97 16.69 23.45
N PRO A 20 2.46 17.04 24.65
CA PRO A 20 1.04 17.33 24.83
C PRO A 20 0.53 18.41 23.87
N GLU A 21 1.35 19.39 23.53
CA GLU A 21 1.03 20.44 22.56
C GLU A 21 0.82 19.87 21.15
N MET A 22 1.65 18.92 20.70
CA MET A 22 1.47 18.25 19.41
C MET A 22 0.16 17.44 19.36
N ILE A 23 -0.23 16.80 20.46
CA ILE A 23 -1.49 16.05 20.54
C ILE A 23 -2.68 17.01 20.41
N GLU A 24 -2.66 18.14 21.12
CA GLU A 24 -3.73 19.14 21.04
C GLU A 24 -3.81 19.78 19.65
N ILE A 25 -2.67 20.08 19.02
CA ILE A 25 -2.61 20.53 17.63
C ILE A 25 -3.24 19.49 16.71
N ALA A 26 -2.83 18.22 16.80
CA ALA A 26 -3.33 17.15 15.92
C ALA A 26 -4.85 16.93 16.07
N ARG A 27 -5.40 17.18 17.27
CA ARG A 27 -6.83 17.08 17.55
C ARG A 27 -7.66 18.19 16.91
N SER A 28 -7.04 19.34 16.67
CA SER A 28 -7.68 20.53 16.08
C SER A 28 -7.82 20.46 14.56
N VAL A 29 -7.05 19.60 13.90
CA VAL A 29 -7.05 19.47 12.43
C VAL A 29 -8.29 18.68 11.97
N PRO A 30 -8.92 19.04 10.83
CA PRO A 30 -10.06 18.31 10.29
C PRO A 30 -9.78 16.82 10.07
N ARG A 31 -10.79 16.00 10.38
CA ARG A 31 -10.78 14.55 10.18
C ARG A 31 -11.60 14.20 8.96
N GLY A 32 -11.02 13.37 8.09
CA GLY A 32 -11.80 12.63 7.11
C GLY A 32 -12.53 11.47 7.80
N ARG A 33 -13.64 11.04 7.21
CA ARG A 33 -14.29 9.78 7.57
C ARG A 33 -13.95 8.70 6.53
N PRO A 34 -14.02 7.41 6.88
CA PRO A 34 -13.75 6.33 5.91
C PRO A 34 -14.61 6.34 4.63
N ASP A 35 -15.81 6.93 4.68
CA ASP A 35 -16.71 7.13 3.52
C ASP A 35 -16.34 8.34 2.66
N THR A 36 -15.33 9.12 3.05
CA THR A 36 -14.91 10.37 2.38
C THR A 36 -13.44 10.29 1.94
N TYR A 37 -12.54 11.03 2.61
CA TYR A 37 -11.10 10.99 2.40
C TYR A 37 -10.31 10.36 3.56
N GLY A 38 -10.99 9.82 4.57
CA GLY A 38 -10.34 9.21 5.74
C GLY A 38 -9.36 8.12 5.33
N ALA A 39 -8.32 7.92 6.15
CA ALA A 39 -7.38 6.83 5.94
C ALA A 39 -8.05 5.47 6.16
N THR A 40 -7.58 4.46 5.44
CA THR A 40 -7.95 3.07 5.72
C THR A 40 -7.49 2.71 7.14
N PRO A 41 -8.33 2.07 7.98
CA PRO A 41 -7.99 1.75 9.36
C PRO A 41 -6.66 0.99 9.48
N LEU A 42 -5.86 1.27 10.51
CA LEU A 42 -4.63 0.51 10.78
C LEU A 42 -4.95 -0.94 11.15
N ASN A 43 -6.14 -1.21 11.69
CA ASN A 43 -6.60 -2.54 12.02
C ASN A 43 -8.01 -2.78 11.46
N HIS A 44 -8.07 -3.07 10.16
CA HIS A 44 -9.33 -3.29 9.44
C HIS A 44 -10.17 -4.43 10.06
N GLN A 45 -9.56 -5.38 10.76
CA GLN A 45 -10.25 -6.49 11.43
C GLN A 45 -11.12 -6.01 12.60
N LEU A 46 -10.74 -4.92 13.29
CA LEU A 46 -11.55 -4.35 14.39
C LEU A 46 -12.83 -3.68 13.89
N VAL A 47 -12.86 -3.29 12.62
CA VAL A 47 -13.97 -2.54 12.00
C VAL A 47 -14.49 -3.24 10.74
N SER A 48 -14.43 -4.57 10.71
CA SER A 48 -14.78 -5.37 9.52
C SER A 48 -16.18 -5.07 8.98
N GLN A 49 -17.17 -4.88 9.84
CA GLN A 49 -18.52 -4.51 9.43
C GLN A 49 -18.57 -3.16 8.70
N GLN A 50 -17.87 -2.14 9.21
CA GLN A 50 -17.74 -0.85 8.55
C GLN A 50 -17.04 -0.99 7.18
N GLN A 51 -15.97 -1.80 7.12
CA GLN A 51 -15.25 -2.03 5.86
C GLN A 51 -16.12 -2.74 4.83
N LEU A 52 -16.96 -3.70 5.24
CA LEU A 52 -17.92 -4.38 4.37
C LEU A 52 -19.00 -3.42 3.84
N GLU A 53 -19.49 -2.49 4.66
CA GLU A 53 -20.45 -1.47 4.24
C GLU A 53 -19.86 -0.52 3.20
N LEU A 54 -18.63 -0.04 3.43
CA LEU A 54 -17.90 0.78 2.46
C LEU A 54 -17.66 0.03 1.15
N LEU A 55 -17.27 -1.24 1.22
CA LEU A 55 -17.03 -2.08 0.05
C LEU A 55 -18.30 -2.23 -0.81
N LYS A 56 -19.47 -2.43 -0.17
CA LYS A 56 -20.77 -2.45 -0.86
C LYS A 56 -21.07 -1.11 -1.53
N GLY A 57 -20.86 0.00 -0.82
CA GLY A 57 -21.02 1.34 -1.39
C GLY A 57 -20.14 1.58 -2.61
N PHE A 58 -18.87 1.16 -2.56
CA PHE A 58 -17.98 1.24 -3.72
C PHE A 58 -18.45 0.37 -4.89
N ALA A 59 -18.92 -0.85 -4.63
CA ALA A 59 -19.45 -1.73 -5.67
C ALA A 59 -20.69 -1.13 -6.34
N GLU A 60 -21.64 -0.60 -5.57
CA GLU A 60 -22.84 0.08 -6.08
C GLU A 60 -22.50 1.33 -6.90
N LEU A 61 -21.55 2.14 -6.41
CA LEU A 61 -21.06 3.31 -7.15
C LEU A 61 -20.45 2.92 -8.49
N VAL A 62 -19.59 1.88 -8.52
CA VAL A 62 -18.99 1.44 -9.78
C VAL A 62 -20.02 0.88 -10.75
N GLU A 63 -21.03 0.14 -10.27
CA GLU A 63 -22.10 -0.37 -11.14
C GLU A 63 -22.96 0.73 -11.78
N THR A 64 -23.18 1.84 -11.06
CA THR A 64 -24.09 2.90 -11.49
C THR A 64 -23.41 4.02 -12.25
N ASP A 65 -22.13 4.30 -11.98
CA ASP A 65 -21.44 5.49 -12.46
C ASP A 65 -20.48 5.26 -13.63
N ILE A 66 -20.31 4.01 -14.10
CA ILE A 66 -19.58 3.77 -15.35
C ILE A 66 -20.41 4.32 -16.53
N PRO A 67 -19.88 5.27 -17.32
CA PRO A 67 -20.61 5.79 -18.47
C PRO A 67 -20.93 4.68 -19.49
N PRO A 68 -22.12 4.69 -20.12
CA PRO A 68 -22.50 3.69 -21.13
C PRO A 68 -21.56 3.62 -22.34
N SER A 69 -20.81 4.70 -22.62
CA SER A 69 -19.82 4.76 -23.68
C SER A 69 -18.47 4.13 -23.31
N THR A 70 -18.30 3.67 -22.06
CA THR A 70 -17.07 3.02 -21.62
C THR A 70 -16.98 1.63 -22.26
N PRO A 71 -15.86 1.28 -22.90
CA PRO A 71 -15.66 -0.07 -23.41
C PRO A 71 -15.92 -1.13 -22.33
N GLU A 72 -16.60 -2.22 -22.71
CA GLU A 72 -17.05 -3.26 -21.77
C GLU A 72 -15.90 -3.82 -20.94
N HIS A 73 -14.72 -3.99 -21.53
CA HIS A 73 -13.56 -4.51 -20.82
C HIS A 73 -13.00 -3.55 -19.78
N ILE A 74 -12.98 -2.25 -20.05
CA ILE A 74 -12.60 -1.24 -19.06
C ILE A 74 -13.63 -1.20 -17.93
N ALA A 75 -14.92 -1.25 -18.28
CA ALA A 75 -16.01 -1.26 -17.31
C ALA A 75 -15.89 -2.46 -16.36
N ASN A 76 -15.69 -3.65 -16.91
CA ASN A 76 -15.51 -4.88 -16.13
C ASN A 76 -14.24 -4.84 -15.28
N TYR A 77 -13.13 -4.30 -15.80
CA TYR A 77 -11.92 -4.12 -14.99
C TYR A 77 -12.15 -3.15 -13.83
N MET A 78 -12.87 -2.05 -14.05
CA MET A 78 -13.19 -1.07 -13.00
C MET A 78 -13.99 -1.69 -11.86
N LYS A 79 -14.98 -2.54 -12.19
CA LYS A 79 -15.77 -3.32 -11.21
C LYS A 79 -14.92 -4.22 -10.32
N LEU A 80 -13.78 -4.71 -10.83
CA LEU A 80 -12.87 -5.55 -10.08
C LEU A 80 -11.81 -4.75 -9.31
N ILE A 81 -11.18 -3.77 -9.95
CA ILE A 81 -9.99 -3.10 -9.40
C ILE A 81 -10.34 -2.19 -8.22
N VAL A 82 -11.51 -1.54 -8.22
CA VAL A 82 -11.92 -0.63 -7.16
C VAL A 82 -12.10 -1.37 -5.82
N PRO A 83 -12.90 -2.46 -5.73
CA PRO A 83 -12.99 -3.30 -4.55
C PRO A 83 -11.63 -3.89 -4.13
N SER A 84 -10.86 -4.42 -5.09
CA SER A 84 -9.54 -5.01 -4.83
C SER A 84 -8.58 -4.01 -4.20
N ARG A 85 -8.53 -2.77 -4.73
CA ARG A 85 -7.71 -1.69 -4.17
C ARG A 85 -8.11 -1.30 -2.75
N PHE A 86 -9.40 -1.32 -2.44
CA PHE A 86 -9.88 -1.05 -1.08
C PHE A 86 -9.38 -2.13 -0.11
N VAL A 87 -9.59 -3.41 -0.44
CA VAL A 87 -9.15 -4.54 0.39
C VAL A 87 -7.63 -4.56 0.57
N ASN A 88 -6.88 -4.42 -0.53
CA ASN A 88 -5.41 -4.47 -0.51
C ASN A 88 -4.79 -3.35 0.34
N ARG A 89 -5.43 -2.17 0.41
CA ARG A 89 -5.01 -1.11 1.33
C ARG A 89 -5.21 -1.50 2.79
N GLY A 90 -6.35 -2.11 3.11
CA GLY A 90 -6.64 -2.58 4.47
C GLY A 90 -5.63 -3.62 4.94
N VAL A 91 -5.28 -4.57 4.07
CA VAL A 91 -4.23 -5.57 4.32
C VAL A 91 -2.87 -4.90 4.51
N ALA A 92 -2.44 -4.05 3.57
CA ALA A 92 -1.14 -3.39 3.65
C ALA A 92 -0.98 -2.49 4.89
N ASN A 93 -2.03 -1.75 5.28
CA ASN A 93 -2.02 -0.96 6.50
C ASN A 93 -1.92 -1.83 7.75
N HIS A 94 -2.66 -2.95 7.79
CA HIS A 94 -2.61 -3.89 8.90
C HIS A 94 -1.24 -4.57 9.02
N GLU A 95 -0.62 -5.00 7.92
CA GLU A 95 0.72 -5.58 7.93
C GLU A 95 1.78 -4.57 8.41
N ASN A 96 1.70 -3.31 7.94
CA ASN A 96 2.57 -2.22 8.41
C ASN A 96 2.42 -1.99 9.92
N TYR A 97 1.19 -2.04 10.41
CA TYR A 97 0.88 -1.86 11.83
C TYR A 97 1.32 -3.06 12.68
N ALA A 98 1.06 -4.28 12.20
CA ALA A 98 1.40 -5.52 12.89
C ALA A 98 2.92 -5.70 13.05
N THR A 99 3.72 -5.13 12.16
CA THR A 99 5.19 -5.15 12.19
C THR A 99 5.82 -3.96 12.95
N ALA A 100 4.99 -3.09 13.56
CA ALA A 100 5.48 -1.98 14.34
C ALA A 100 6.39 -2.46 15.50
N PRO A 101 7.57 -1.83 15.69
CA PRO A 101 8.51 -2.24 16.73
C PRO A 101 8.01 -1.96 18.15
N VAL A 102 7.14 -0.96 18.32
CA VAL A 102 6.51 -0.59 19.59
C VAL A 102 5.01 -0.87 19.48
N ARG A 103 4.44 -1.44 20.54
CA ARG A 103 3.01 -1.74 20.63
C ARG A 103 2.26 -0.68 21.44
N PRO A 104 0.94 -0.48 21.22
CA PRO A 104 0.14 0.50 21.96
C PRO A 104 0.24 0.38 23.49
N GLU A 105 0.46 -0.82 24.02
CA GLU A 105 0.57 -1.08 25.46
C GLU A 105 1.76 -0.34 26.11
N ALA A 106 2.79 0.02 25.34
CA ALA A 106 3.90 0.86 25.81
C ALA A 106 3.44 2.28 26.23
N TYR A 107 2.22 2.67 25.84
CA TYR A 107 1.57 3.94 26.14
C TYR A 107 0.36 3.77 27.08
N ALA A 108 0.24 2.66 27.80
CA ALA A 108 -0.89 2.35 28.69
C ALA A 108 -1.18 3.45 29.76
N ASN A 109 -0.18 4.26 30.12
CA ASN A 109 -0.32 5.37 31.09
C ASN A 109 -0.53 6.74 30.43
N ASN A 110 -0.84 6.80 29.13
CA ASN A 110 -1.07 8.03 28.38
C ASN A 110 -2.39 7.93 27.61
N ASP A 111 -3.48 8.27 28.29
CA ASP A 111 -4.85 8.21 27.77
C ASP A 111 -5.01 8.95 26.44
N SER A 112 -4.35 10.12 26.30
CA SER A 112 -4.44 10.92 25.07
C SER A 112 -3.82 10.24 23.86
N MET A 113 -2.71 9.52 24.05
CA MET A 113 -2.08 8.72 23.00
C MET A 113 -2.90 7.48 22.67
N LEU A 114 -3.43 6.79 23.67
CA LEU A 114 -4.31 5.63 23.43
C LEU A 114 -5.55 6.04 22.63
N GLU A 115 -6.15 7.18 22.94
CA GLU A 115 -7.31 7.71 22.22
C GLU A 115 -6.99 7.99 20.73
N ILE A 116 -5.81 8.56 20.45
CA ILE A 116 -5.31 8.77 19.09
C ILE A 116 -5.09 7.45 18.36
N MET A 117 -4.46 6.47 19.03
CA MET A 117 -4.20 5.14 18.47
C MET A 117 -5.51 4.40 18.16
N THR A 118 -6.49 4.44 19.05
CA THR A 118 -7.82 3.84 18.82
C THR A 118 -8.51 4.47 17.60
N ARG A 119 -8.40 5.80 17.42
CA ARG A 119 -8.91 6.44 16.20
C ARG A 119 -8.17 5.98 14.96
N ALA A 120 -6.85 5.79 15.02
CA ALA A 120 -6.06 5.31 13.88
C ALA A 120 -6.40 3.85 13.53
N GLU A 121 -6.56 3.00 14.53
CA GLU A 121 -6.97 1.60 14.39
C GLU A 121 -8.35 1.43 13.76
N THR A 122 -9.24 2.39 13.99
CA THR A 122 -10.63 2.38 13.49
C THR A 122 -10.87 3.26 12.26
N GLY A 123 -9.84 3.93 11.72
CA GLY A 123 -9.95 4.78 10.53
C GLY A 123 -10.58 6.16 10.75
N HIS A 124 -10.63 6.64 11.99
CA HIS A 124 -11.20 7.94 12.37
C HIS A 124 -10.13 8.99 12.72
N ALA A 125 -8.85 8.66 12.60
CA ALA A 125 -7.76 9.58 12.90
C ALA A 125 -7.60 10.66 11.81
N SER A 126 -7.23 11.88 12.24
CA SER A 126 -6.75 12.91 11.31
C SER A 126 -5.39 12.53 10.71
N PRO A 127 -4.97 13.13 9.59
CA PRO A 127 -3.61 12.92 9.08
C PRO A 127 -2.53 13.26 10.11
N ALA A 128 -2.73 14.28 10.95
CA ALA A 128 -1.82 14.61 12.05
C ALA A 128 -1.76 13.51 13.13
N GLU A 129 -2.92 12.96 13.51
CA GLU A 129 -3.02 11.84 14.46
C GLU A 129 -2.33 10.57 13.91
N LEU A 130 -2.41 10.34 12.60
CA LEU A 130 -1.71 9.24 11.92
C LEU A 130 -0.20 9.44 11.87
N LEU A 131 0.28 10.68 11.66
CA LEU A 131 1.70 11.02 11.76
C LEU A 131 2.26 10.77 13.16
N ILE A 132 1.51 11.20 14.20
CA ILE A 132 1.82 10.94 15.61
C ILE A 132 1.89 9.44 15.89
N THR A 133 0.86 8.69 15.46
CA THR A 133 0.79 7.24 15.67
C THR A 133 1.96 6.54 15.00
N ARG A 134 2.30 6.93 13.77
CA ARG A 134 3.45 6.39 13.02
C ARG A 134 4.75 6.63 13.77
N GLN A 135 4.98 7.87 14.22
CA GLN A 135 6.18 8.24 14.95
C GLN A 135 6.29 7.47 16.28
N ALA A 136 5.22 7.46 17.08
CA ALA A 136 5.19 6.83 18.40
C ALA A 136 5.41 5.31 18.34
N LEU A 137 4.84 4.64 17.33
CA LEU A 137 4.92 3.18 17.18
C LEU A 137 6.10 2.74 16.31
N GLY A 138 6.76 3.67 15.62
CA GLY A 138 7.85 3.38 14.68
C GLY A 138 7.37 2.71 13.40
N ILE A 139 6.15 2.98 12.92
CA ILE A 139 5.59 2.36 11.71
C ILE A 139 6.36 2.86 10.46
N ARG A 140 6.70 1.94 9.54
CA ARG A 140 7.44 2.27 8.29
C ARG A 140 6.72 3.27 7.40
N SER A 141 5.42 3.04 7.20
CA SER A 141 4.56 3.81 6.32
C SER A 141 3.14 3.84 6.85
N VAL A 142 2.48 4.99 6.77
CA VAL A 142 1.07 5.15 7.13
C VAL A 142 0.33 5.87 6.02
N GLU A 143 -0.83 5.35 5.62
CA GLU A 143 -1.77 6.11 4.80
C GLU A 143 -2.35 7.24 5.64
N LEU A 144 -2.19 8.48 5.19
CA LEU A 144 -2.69 9.67 5.88
C LEU A 144 -4.12 10.02 5.48
N ALA A 145 -4.45 9.77 4.22
CA ALA A 145 -5.76 10.01 3.66
C ALA A 145 -5.87 9.29 2.32
N CYS A 146 -7.10 8.95 1.93
CA CYS A 146 -7.32 8.33 0.64
C CYS A 146 -8.71 8.60 0.10
N VAL A 147 -8.82 8.72 -1.22
CA VAL A 147 -10.11 8.80 -1.89
C VAL A 147 -10.10 7.80 -3.03
N THR A 148 -11.10 6.95 -3.07
CA THR A 148 -11.43 6.14 -4.23
C THR A 148 -12.32 6.99 -5.14
N HIS A 149 -11.98 7.11 -6.42
CA HIS A 149 -12.74 7.94 -7.36
C HIS A 149 -13.31 7.06 -8.49
N PRO A 150 -14.38 6.27 -8.28
CA PRO A 150 -15.01 5.52 -9.36
C PRO A 150 -15.32 6.48 -10.53
N TYR A 151 -14.60 6.32 -11.64
CA TYR A 151 -14.73 7.16 -12.83
C TYR A 151 -14.69 8.68 -12.57
N GLY A 152 -13.93 9.13 -11.57
CA GLY A 152 -13.73 10.55 -11.27
C GLY A 152 -14.83 11.25 -10.46
N LYS A 153 -15.86 10.52 -10.00
CA LYS A 153 -17.00 11.09 -9.25
C LYS A 153 -16.63 11.87 -7.98
N HIS A 154 -15.61 11.43 -7.25
CA HIS A 154 -15.20 12.02 -5.97
C HIS A 154 -13.94 12.88 -6.08
N LEU A 155 -13.65 13.43 -7.25
CA LEU A 155 -12.47 14.27 -7.42
C LEU A 155 -12.58 15.61 -6.68
N ASP A 156 -13.78 16.05 -6.35
CA ASP A 156 -14.06 17.23 -5.52
C ASP A 156 -13.59 17.03 -4.06
N ILE A 157 -13.83 15.86 -3.48
CA ILE A 157 -13.38 15.50 -2.13
C ILE A 157 -11.84 15.50 -2.03
N ARG A 158 -11.14 15.30 -3.16
CA ARG A 158 -9.66 15.32 -3.20
C ARG A 158 -9.08 16.66 -2.74
N ASP A 159 -9.73 17.77 -3.02
CA ASP A 159 -9.21 19.09 -2.63
C ASP A 159 -9.33 19.32 -1.12
N GLU A 160 -10.40 18.80 -0.50
CA GLU A 160 -10.54 18.78 0.95
C GLU A 160 -9.49 17.89 1.61
N MET A 161 -9.29 16.68 1.07
CA MET A 161 -8.22 15.77 1.49
C MET A 161 -6.86 16.47 1.49
N LYS A 162 -6.51 17.12 0.37
CA LYS A 162 -5.24 17.84 0.22
C LYS A 162 -5.07 18.95 1.24
N ARG A 163 -6.14 19.70 1.50
CA ARG A 163 -6.14 20.77 2.50
C ARG A 163 -5.89 20.22 3.90
N SER A 164 -6.62 19.18 4.30
CA SER A 164 -6.45 18.53 5.61
C SER A 164 -5.03 17.97 5.79
N VAL A 165 -4.46 17.32 4.77
CA VAL A 165 -3.07 16.83 4.84
C VAL A 165 -2.08 17.98 4.91
N LYS A 166 -2.25 19.03 4.10
CA LYS A 166 -1.38 20.22 4.14
C LYS A 166 -1.39 20.84 5.54
N GLU A 167 -2.56 21.10 6.10
CA GLU A 167 -2.72 21.66 7.45
C GLU A 167 -2.08 20.76 8.50
N SER A 168 -2.22 19.44 8.38
CA SER A 168 -1.56 18.48 9.26
C SER A 168 -0.04 18.52 9.18
N ILE A 169 0.53 18.63 7.97
CA ILE A 169 2.00 18.73 7.79
C ILE A 169 2.50 20.03 8.41
N GLU A 170 1.90 21.17 8.05
CA GLU A 170 2.34 22.50 8.50
C GLU A 170 2.18 22.67 10.03
N SER A 171 1.06 22.22 10.60
CA SER A 171 0.78 22.31 12.04
C SER A 171 1.72 21.43 12.88
N MET A 172 2.19 20.31 12.32
CA MET A 172 3.17 19.42 12.92
C MET A 172 4.63 19.86 12.64
N GLY A 173 4.83 21.06 12.10
CA GLY A 173 6.14 21.67 11.85
C GLY A 173 6.87 21.14 10.61
N GLY A 174 6.20 20.36 9.75
CA GLY A 174 6.72 19.91 8.47
C GLY A 174 6.65 20.98 7.38
N GLU A 175 7.32 20.71 6.26
CA GLU A 175 7.29 21.54 5.06
C GLU A 175 6.37 20.93 4.01
N TYR A 176 5.45 21.74 3.45
CA TYR A 176 4.58 21.35 2.35
C TYR A 176 5.04 21.97 1.03
N TYR A 177 5.28 21.14 0.02
CA TYR A 177 5.73 21.56 -1.29
C TYR A 177 4.55 22.00 -2.16
N ARG A 178 4.51 23.29 -2.51
CA ARG A 178 3.41 23.87 -3.32
C ARG A 178 3.40 23.39 -4.77
N HIS A 179 4.58 23.11 -5.31
CA HIS A 179 4.77 22.67 -6.70
C HIS A 179 5.59 21.38 -6.71
N PRO A 180 5.02 20.28 -6.19
CA PRO A 180 5.76 19.03 -6.07
C PRO A 180 6.01 18.44 -7.46
N GLU A 181 7.24 17.99 -7.70
CA GLU A 181 7.54 17.22 -8.91
C GLU A 181 6.75 15.91 -8.91
N SER A 182 6.27 15.54 -10.09
CA SER A 182 5.51 14.31 -10.30
C SER A 182 6.30 13.35 -11.18
N LYS A 183 6.32 12.08 -10.79
CA LYS A 183 6.83 10.97 -11.60
C LYS A 183 5.68 10.05 -11.97
N PHE A 184 5.72 9.53 -13.18
CA PHE A 184 4.74 8.55 -13.67
C PHE A 184 5.40 7.18 -13.77
N PHE A 185 4.60 6.14 -13.54
CA PHE A 185 5.01 4.74 -13.62
C PHE A 185 3.91 3.92 -14.29
N VAL A 186 4.27 2.99 -15.17
CA VAL A 186 3.35 1.94 -15.62
C VAL A 186 3.34 0.84 -14.57
N LYS A 187 2.15 0.47 -14.08
CA LYS A 187 1.97 -0.65 -13.15
C LYS A 187 1.67 -1.95 -13.88
N GLY A 188 1.01 -1.87 -15.02
CA GLY A 188 0.71 -3.01 -15.87
C GLY A 188 -0.31 -2.65 -16.94
N PHE A 189 -0.75 -3.67 -17.66
CA PHE A 189 -1.83 -3.58 -18.64
C PHE A 189 -3.17 -3.80 -17.96
N VAL A 190 -4.23 -3.22 -18.52
CA VAL A 190 -5.58 -3.57 -18.13
C VAL A 190 -5.90 -4.93 -18.73
N ASP A 191 -5.73 -5.99 -17.95
CA ASP A 191 -6.12 -7.35 -18.31
C ASP A 191 -7.28 -7.81 -17.43
N LEU A 192 -8.42 -8.13 -18.05
CA LEU A 192 -9.58 -8.72 -17.37
C LEU A 192 -9.30 -10.09 -16.75
N ARG A 193 -8.30 -10.82 -17.28
CA ARG A 193 -7.93 -12.16 -16.84
C ARG A 193 -7.10 -12.14 -15.56
N HIS A 194 -6.45 -11.01 -15.27
CA HIS A 194 -5.61 -10.81 -14.10
C HIS A 194 -5.83 -9.41 -13.50
N PRO A 195 -6.84 -9.21 -12.64
CA PRO A 195 -6.86 -8.03 -11.79
C PRO A 195 -5.59 -8.08 -10.93
N MET A 196 -4.62 -7.22 -11.25
CA MET A 196 -3.28 -7.24 -10.67
C MET A 196 -3.32 -7.36 -9.14
N VAL A 197 -2.70 -8.42 -8.64
CA VAL A 197 -2.02 -8.39 -7.35
C VAL A 197 -0.79 -7.49 -7.57
N ASP A 198 -0.60 -6.44 -6.77
CA ASP A 198 0.62 -5.62 -6.84
C ASP A 198 1.80 -6.57 -6.57
N ASP A 199 2.60 -6.93 -7.58
CA ASP A 199 3.78 -7.83 -7.45
C ASP A 199 4.83 -7.31 -6.45
N ASP A 200 4.70 -6.06 -5.98
CA ASP A 200 5.53 -5.45 -4.94
C ASP A 200 5.06 -5.80 -3.50
N LEU A 201 4.04 -6.65 -3.33
CA LEU A 201 3.54 -7.14 -2.05
C LEU A 201 3.47 -8.68 -2.06
N THR A 202 4.62 -9.34 -1.90
CA THR A 202 4.64 -10.76 -1.51
C THR A 202 4.19 -10.89 -0.05
N PRO A 203 3.08 -11.57 0.27
CA PRO A 203 2.75 -11.90 1.65
C PRO A 203 3.53 -13.17 2.02
N ALA A 204 4.50 -13.03 2.92
CA ALA A 204 5.02 -14.17 3.66
C ALA A 204 4.13 -14.37 4.90
N SER A 205 3.16 -15.28 4.82
CA SER A 205 2.85 -16.29 5.85
C SER A 205 1.45 -16.90 5.67
N LYS A 206 1.37 -18.22 5.83
CA LYS A 206 0.13 -19.01 5.92
C LYS A 206 -0.39 -18.99 7.36
N LYS A 207 -1.67 -18.63 7.60
CA LYS A 207 -2.63 -19.41 8.43
C LYS A 207 -3.99 -18.72 8.73
N THR A 208 -5.03 -19.56 8.65
CA THR A 208 -6.39 -19.54 9.23
C THR A 208 -7.41 -18.52 8.71
N ILE A 209 -8.41 -19.06 8.01
CA ILE A 209 -9.31 -18.35 7.09
C ILE A 209 -10.57 -17.81 7.79
N SER A 210 -10.71 -16.48 7.80
CA SER A 210 -11.90 -15.76 8.26
C SER A 210 -12.95 -15.58 7.12
N PRO A 211 -14.18 -15.11 7.40
CA PRO A 211 -15.16 -14.76 6.36
C PRO A 211 -14.66 -13.70 5.37
N GLU A 212 -13.78 -12.78 5.78
CA GLU A 212 -13.10 -11.85 4.86
C GLU A 212 -12.16 -12.59 3.91
N GLU A 213 -11.46 -13.62 4.38
CA GLU A 213 -10.67 -14.50 3.52
C GLU A 213 -11.55 -15.38 2.61
N HIS A 214 -12.84 -15.58 2.90
CA HIS A 214 -13.76 -16.27 1.97
C HIS A 214 -14.12 -15.38 0.77
N ILE A 215 -14.24 -14.06 0.98
CA ILE A 215 -14.42 -13.07 -0.09
C ILE A 215 -13.09 -12.87 -0.83
N ALA A 216 -11.96 -12.74 -0.12
CA ALA A 216 -10.64 -12.68 -0.73
C ALA A 216 -10.29 -13.98 -1.49
N ALA A 217 -10.69 -15.16 -1.00
CA ALA A 217 -10.51 -16.45 -1.66
C ALA A 217 -11.49 -16.65 -2.82
N HIS A 218 -12.66 -16.02 -2.81
CA HIS A 218 -13.54 -15.97 -3.99
C HIS A 218 -12.87 -15.18 -5.12
N PHE A 219 -12.23 -14.04 -4.79
CA PHE A 219 -11.42 -13.29 -5.74
C PHE A 219 -10.10 -14.01 -6.11
N ALA A 220 -9.45 -14.71 -5.16
CA ALA A 220 -8.24 -15.49 -5.43
C ALA A 220 -8.51 -16.74 -6.28
N LYS A 221 -9.67 -17.38 -6.15
CA LYS A 221 -10.07 -18.52 -7.01
C LYS A 221 -10.36 -18.13 -8.46
N VAL A 222 -10.65 -16.85 -8.73
CA VAL A 222 -10.69 -16.32 -10.11
C VAL A 222 -9.26 -16.17 -10.68
N ILE A 223 -8.25 -16.04 -9.80
CA ILE A 223 -6.84 -15.84 -10.14
C ILE A 223 -6.07 -17.18 -10.25
N ASP A 224 -6.52 -18.24 -9.57
CA ASP A 224 -5.75 -19.51 -9.40
C ASP A 224 -5.96 -20.58 -10.49
N LYS A 225 -6.64 -20.26 -11.60
CA LYS A 225 -6.55 -21.12 -12.79
C LYS A 225 -5.23 -20.80 -13.49
N PRO A 226 -4.34 -21.79 -13.74
CA PRO A 226 -3.23 -21.59 -14.65
C PRO A 226 -3.83 -21.39 -16.05
N LEU A 227 -4.06 -20.12 -16.39
CA LEU A 227 -4.44 -19.71 -17.72
C LEU A 227 -3.16 -19.74 -18.55
N GLU A 228 -3.21 -20.48 -19.65
CA GLU A 228 -2.25 -20.33 -20.74
C GLU A 228 -2.09 -18.83 -21.01
N ILE A 229 -0.87 -18.32 -20.81
CA ILE A 229 -0.54 -16.90 -20.98
C ILE A 229 -0.60 -16.60 -22.48
N ALA A 230 -1.81 -16.40 -23.01
CA ALA A 230 -1.96 -15.74 -24.29
C ALA A 230 -1.46 -14.30 -24.11
N GLU A 231 -0.62 -13.86 -25.06
CA GLU A 231 0.04 -12.56 -25.02
C GLU A 231 -0.96 -11.47 -24.60
N PRO A 232 -0.61 -10.63 -23.60
CA PRO A 232 -1.52 -9.62 -23.10
C PRO A 232 -1.92 -8.66 -24.22
N ASP A 233 -3.21 -8.43 -24.37
CA ASP A 233 -3.75 -7.52 -25.38
C ASP A 233 -3.45 -6.07 -24.98
N TYR A 234 -2.49 -5.48 -25.68
CA TYR A 234 -1.99 -4.13 -25.46
C TYR A 234 -2.99 -3.03 -25.84
N SER A 235 -4.04 -3.38 -26.58
CA SER A 235 -4.99 -2.42 -27.15
C SER A 235 -5.99 -1.87 -26.12
N GLN A 236 -6.03 -2.44 -24.91
CA GLN A 236 -7.18 -2.25 -24.03
C GLN A 236 -7.02 -1.16 -22.97
N GLY A 237 -5.81 -0.90 -22.49
CA GLY A 237 -5.51 0.18 -21.55
C GLY A 237 -4.25 -0.07 -20.72
N LEU A 238 -3.71 0.99 -20.12
CA LEU A 238 -2.54 0.97 -19.25
C LEU A 238 -2.91 1.46 -17.84
N LEU A 239 -2.52 0.70 -16.83
CA LEU A 239 -2.58 1.15 -15.45
C LEU A 239 -1.36 2.02 -15.16
N ILE A 240 -1.59 3.32 -14.97
CA ILE A 240 -0.54 4.31 -14.72
C ILE A 240 -0.68 4.86 -13.31
N THR A 241 0.44 5.11 -12.65
CA THR A 241 0.50 5.77 -11.35
C THR A 241 1.29 7.05 -11.45
N ARG A 242 0.71 8.16 -10.99
CA ARG A 242 1.42 9.42 -10.71
C ARG A 242 1.80 9.46 -9.25
N GLN A 243 3.08 9.67 -8.95
CA GLN A 243 3.58 9.88 -7.59
C GLN A 243 4.21 11.27 -7.47
N SER A 244 3.88 12.00 -6.42
CA SER A 244 4.48 13.30 -6.11
C SER A 244 4.91 13.33 -4.66
N THR A 245 6.12 13.81 -4.37
CA THR A 245 6.53 14.12 -3.00
C THR A 245 5.93 15.47 -2.64
N ILE A 246 5.00 15.52 -1.69
CA ILE A 246 4.22 16.72 -1.38
C ILE A 246 4.68 17.41 -0.09
N GLY A 247 5.55 16.79 0.69
CA GLY A 247 6.11 17.41 1.87
C GLY A 247 7.09 16.51 2.61
N GLU A 248 7.66 17.08 3.68
CA GLU A 248 8.63 16.43 4.54
C GLU A 248 8.41 16.87 5.99
N MET A 249 8.50 15.92 6.92
CA MET A 249 8.38 16.18 8.35
C MET A 249 9.77 16.42 8.97
N VAL A 250 9.80 17.04 10.16
CA VAL A 250 11.04 17.35 10.90
C VAL A 250 11.92 16.13 11.20
N ASP A 251 11.31 14.94 11.24
CA ASP A 251 11.98 13.66 11.52
C ASP A 251 12.53 12.97 10.24
N GLY A 252 12.51 13.66 9.10
CA GLY A 252 12.93 13.13 7.79
C GLY A 252 11.87 12.28 7.09
N THR A 253 10.65 12.24 7.61
CA THR A 253 9.55 11.50 6.97
C THR A 253 9.10 12.19 5.71
N THR A 254 9.13 11.47 4.60
CA THR A 254 8.63 11.97 3.33
C THR A 254 7.11 11.72 3.22
N VAL A 255 6.36 12.74 2.83
CA VAL A 255 4.93 12.61 2.52
C VAL A 255 4.73 12.61 1.01
N ARG A 256 4.00 11.62 0.50
CA ARG A 256 3.79 11.40 -0.93
C ARG A 256 2.30 11.30 -1.28
N GLU A 257 1.91 11.96 -2.36
CA GLU A 257 0.64 11.71 -3.06
C GLU A 257 0.88 10.66 -4.15
N ARG A 258 -0.01 9.67 -4.22
CA ARG A 258 -0.07 8.68 -5.30
C ARG A 258 -1.47 8.67 -5.88
N THR A 259 -1.60 8.89 -7.18
CA THR A 259 -2.87 8.74 -7.90
C THR A 259 -2.72 7.68 -8.98
N SER A 260 -3.66 6.74 -9.02
CA SER A 260 -3.71 5.66 -10.03
C SER A 260 -4.79 5.94 -11.07
N PHE A 261 -4.50 5.62 -12.32
CA PHE A 261 -5.36 5.85 -13.48
C PHE A 261 -5.33 4.66 -14.43
N ILE A 262 -6.41 4.49 -15.19
CA ILE A 262 -6.39 3.77 -16.46
C ILE A 262 -6.20 4.82 -17.56
N LEU A 263 -5.10 4.71 -18.30
CA LEU A 263 -4.93 5.40 -19.56
C LEU A 263 -5.48 4.50 -20.67
N ARG A 264 -6.52 4.97 -21.37
CA ARG A 264 -7.08 4.27 -22.53
C ARG A 264 -6.08 4.28 -23.68
N THR A 265 -5.88 3.10 -24.27
CA THR A 265 -4.98 2.87 -25.41
C THR A 265 -5.71 2.33 -26.64
N ASP A 266 -7.04 2.21 -26.55
CA ASP A 266 -7.94 1.76 -27.60
C ASP A 266 -8.35 2.90 -28.56
N ASP A 267 -7.87 4.11 -28.31
CA ASP A 267 -8.11 5.29 -29.13
C ASP A 267 -6.77 5.93 -29.52
N ASP A 268 -6.40 5.73 -30.79
CA ASP A 268 -5.14 6.18 -31.39
C ASP A 268 -4.96 7.72 -31.36
N SER A 269 -6.03 8.48 -31.11
CA SER A 269 -5.94 9.95 -30.95
C SER A 269 -5.30 10.36 -29.61
N ILE A 270 -5.15 9.41 -28.69
CA ILE A 270 -4.67 9.61 -27.33
C ILE A 270 -3.23 9.16 -27.17
N VAL A 271 -3.01 7.86 -27.43
CA VAL A 271 -1.72 7.20 -27.39
C VAL A 271 -1.47 6.66 -28.79
N PRO A 272 -0.56 7.27 -29.55
CA PRO A 272 -0.27 6.82 -30.90
C PRO A 272 0.21 5.36 -30.92
N PRO A 273 -0.14 4.55 -31.93
CA PRO A 273 0.26 3.14 -32.02
C PRO A 273 1.77 2.92 -31.88
N GLU A 274 2.59 3.83 -32.38
CA GLU A 274 4.05 3.77 -32.27
C GLU A 274 4.54 3.84 -30.81
N SER A 275 3.78 4.53 -29.94
CA SER A 275 4.10 4.62 -28.51
C SER A 275 3.86 3.27 -27.82
N LEU A 276 2.80 2.56 -28.21
CA LEU A 276 2.50 1.21 -27.72
C LEU A 276 3.52 0.21 -28.24
N GLU A 277 3.85 0.27 -29.53
CA GLU A 277 4.88 -0.58 -30.14
C GLU A 277 6.23 -0.44 -29.42
N ALA A 278 6.64 0.80 -29.11
CA ALA A 278 7.87 1.06 -28.36
C ALA A 278 7.86 0.42 -26.96
N ILE A 279 6.72 0.45 -26.26
CA ILE A 279 6.56 -0.22 -24.95
C ILE A 279 6.65 -1.75 -25.09
N CYS A 280 6.01 -2.31 -26.13
CA CYS A 280 6.00 -3.75 -26.38
C CYS A 280 7.39 -4.33 -26.67
N GLN A 281 8.31 -3.51 -27.18
CA GLN A 281 9.69 -3.90 -27.47
C GLN A 281 10.58 -3.96 -26.23
N LEU A 282 10.13 -3.45 -25.07
CA LEU A 282 10.91 -3.46 -23.85
C LEU A 282 10.92 -4.84 -23.18
N ASP A 283 12.05 -5.20 -22.57
CA ASP A 283 12.14 -6.37 -21.71
C ASP A 283 11.34 -6.16 -20.42
N ARG A 284 10.23 -6.89 -20.29
CA ARG A 284 9.31 -6.84 -19.14
C ARG A 284 9.92 -7.34 -17.84
N HIS A 285 10.97 -8.15 -17.93
CA HIS A 285 11.67 -8.65 -16.75
C HIS A 285 12.73 -7.67 -16.25
N SER A 286 12.95 -6.56 -16.97
CA SER A 286 13.84 -5.51 -16.50
C SER A 286 13.32 -4.88 -15.20
N PRO A 287 14.17 -4.69 -14.18
CA PRO A 287 13.79 -4.02 -12.94
C PRO A 287 13.37 -2.55 -13.17
N THR A 288 13.75 -1.95 -14.30
CA THR A 288 13.39 -0.57 -14.68
C THR A 288 12.23 -0.49 -15.65
N TRP A 289 11.64 -1.63 -16.07
CA TRP A 289 10.59 -1.67 -17.11
C TRP A 289 9.45 -0.67 -16.85
N LYS A 290 8.99 -0.56 -15.59
CA LYS A 290 7.91 0.35 -15.18
C LYS A 290 8.19 1.83 -15.54
N GLN A 291 9.46 2.25 -15.48
CA GLN A 291 9.91 3.61 -15.81
C GLN A 291 10.28 3.74 -17.28
N ASP A 292 10.89 2.70 -17.84
CA ASP A 292 11.29 2.66 -19.25
C ASP A 292 10.06 2.70 -20.16
N ALA A 293 8.98 2.01 -19.79
CA ALA A 293 7.70 2.02 -20.50
C ALA A 293 7.08 3.43 -20.58
N VAL A 294 7.14 4.21 -19.48
CA VAL A 294 6.68 5.59 -19.48
C VAL A 294 7.47 6.43 -20.47
N THR A 295 8.80 6.28 -20.45
CA THR A 295 9.71 7.06 -21.28
C THR A 295 9.59 6.69 -22.76
N ALA A 296 9.59 5.39 -23.07
CA ALA A 296 9.50 4.88 -24.43
C ALA A 296 8.18 5.26 -25.11
N GLY A 297 7.06 5.17 -24.37
CA GLY A 297 5.75 5.55 -24.88
C GLY A 297 5.35 7.01 -24.65
N ARG A 298 6.24 7.85 -24.08
CA ARG A 298 5.94 9.24 -23.70
C ARG A 298 4.63 9.39 -22.90
N LEU A 299 4.34 8.40 -22.06
CA LEU A 299 3.03 8.25 -21.41
C LEU A 299 2.76 9.34 -20.37
N ASP A 300 3.83 9.90 -19.78
CA ASP A 300 3.75 11.01 -18.83
C ASP A 300 3.23 12.27 -19.51
N GLU A 301 3.64 12.56 -20.75
CA GLU A 301 3.15 13.70 -21.51
C GLU A 301 1.64 13.58 -21.78
N TYR A 302 1.19 12.41 -22.22
CA TYR A 302 -0.23 12.17 -22.50
C TYR A 302 -1.07 12.21 -21.22
N ALA A 303 -0.64 11.51 -20.16
CA ALA A 303 -1.34 11.51 -18.89
C ALA A 303 -1.40 12.90 -18.26
N LYS A 304 -0.31 13.68 -18.31
CA LYS A 304 -0.29 15.06 -17.81
C LYS A 304 -1.26 15.96 -18.58
N ARG A 305 -1.26 15.90 -19.91
CA ARG A 305 -2.18 16.67 -20.75
C ARG A 305 -3.64 16.35 -20.40
N LEU A 306 -4.02 15.07 -20.42
CA LEU A 306 -5.40 14.63 -20.13
C LEU A 306 -5.84 15.01 -18.71
N TRP A 307 -4.92 14.92 -17.75
CA TRP A 307 -5.18 15.32 -16.37
C TRP A 307 -5.47 16.83 -16.25
N GLU A 308 -4.71 17.68 -16.94
CA GLU A 308 -4.87 19.13 -16.92
C GLU A 308 -6.19 19.58 -17.57
N VAL A 309 -6.58 18.95 -18.68
CA VAL A 309 -7.87 19.24 -19.35
C VAL A 309 -9.06 18.48 -18.78
N LYS A 310 -8.85 17.64 -17.75
CA LYS A 310 -9.87 16.82 -17.07
C LYS A 310 -10.62 15.84 -17.98
N GLU A 311 -9.93 15.26 -18.96
CA GLU A 311 -10.49 14.25 -19.87
C GLU A 311 -10.50 12.86 -19.23
N TYR A 312 -11.34 12.68 -18.21
CA TYR A 312 -11.40 11.47 -17.41
C TYR A 312 -12.08 10.27 -18.07
N SER A 313 -12.72 10.48 -19.23
CA SER A 313 -13.17 9.38 -20.10
C SER A 313 -12.00 8.64 -20.77
N LEU A 314 -10.82 9.27 -20.78
CA LEU A 314 -9.60 8.80 -21.43
C LEU A 314 -8.49 8.48 -20.41
N LEU A 315 -8.40 9.29 -19.35
CA LEU A 315 -7.54 9.05 -18.19
C LEU A 315 -8.44 8.80 -16.97
N ILE A 316 -8.94 7.58 -16.84
CA ILE A 316 -9.93 7.21 -15.83
C ILE A 316 -9.24 7.11 -14.46
N PRO A 317 -9.48 8.04 -13.51
CA PRO A 317 -8.90 7.93 -12.18
C PRO A 317 -9.53 6.76 -11.42
N ILE A 318 -8.71 6.08 -10.61
CA ILE A 318 -9.15 4.96 -9.77
C ILE A 318 -9.15 5.40 -8.30
N SER A 319 -8.01 5.93 -7.84
CA SER A 319 -7.85 6.37 -6.46
C SER A 319 -6.69 7.33 -6.31
N THR A 320 -6.78 8.18 -5.28
CA THR A 320 -5.66 8.98 -4.76
C THR A 320 -5.40 8.58 -3.31
N THR A 321 -4.16 8.25 -2.98
CA THR A 321 -3.71 7.97 -1.62
C THR A 321 -2.61 8.96 -1.27
N VAL A 322 -2.68 9.55 -0.08
CA VAL A 322 -1.56 10.28 0.52
C VAL A 322 -1.00 9.44 1.65
N TYR A 323 0.31 9.21 1.64
CA TYR A 323 0.98 8.39 2.64
C TYR A 323 2.28 9.05 3.12
N ALA A 324 2.63 8.79 4.38
CA ALA A 324 3.87 9.20 4.99
C ALA A 324 4.78 7.98 5.16
N PHE A 325 6.04 8.13 4.79
CA PHE A 325 7.04 7.06 4.82
C PHE A 325 8.36 7.57 5.39
N ASN A 326 8.97 6.78 6.27
CA ASN A 326 10.28 7.08 6.84
C ASN A 326 11.29 5.97 6.52
N MET A 327 12.36 6.33 5.83
CA MET A 327 13.37 5.38 5.37
C MET A 327 14.18 4.79 6.53
N ASP A 328 14.43 5.56 7.59
CA ASP A 328 15.20 5.10 8.73
C ASP A 328 14.39 4.11 9.57
N SER A 329 13.10 4.39 9.82
CA SER A 329 12.17 3.42 10.42
C SER A 329 12.09 2.12 9.60
N THR A 330 12.08 2.24 8.27
CA THR A 330 12.05 1.07 7.37
C THR A 330 13.30 0.22 7.50
N LYS A 331 14.49 0.83 7.44
CA LYS A 331 15.77 0.13 7.62
C LYS A 331 15.85 -0.54 8.98
N TYR A 332 15.41 0.14 10.03
CA TYR A 332 15.39 -0.40 11.39
C TYR A 332 14.49 -1.64 11.49
N ILE A 333 13.26 -1.57 10.99
CA ILE A 333 12.33 -2.72 11.00
C ILE A 333 12.92 -3.89 10.21
N GLN A 334 13.47 -3.64 9.02
CA GLN A 334 14.10 -4.69 8.21
C GLN A 334 15.28 -5.36 8.93
N ALA A 335 16.14 -4.56 9.57
CA ALA A 335 17.27 -5.09 10.34
C ALA A 335 16.79 -5.92 11.55
N LYS A 336 15.75 -5.45 12.25
CA LYS A 336 15.14 -6.17 13.38
C LYS A 336 14.54 -7.50 12.91
N GLN A 337 13.74 -7.49 11.84
CA GLN A 337 13.14 -8.70 11.27
C GLN A 337 14.20 -9.71 10.83
N ALA A 338 15.26 -9.26 10.13
CA ALA A 338 16.35 -10.13 9.73
C ALA A 338 17.08 -10.76 10.94
N ASN A 339 17.27 -9.99 12.01
CA ASN A 339 17.83 -10.51 13.25
C ASN A 339 16.88 -11.50 13.95
N ASP A 340 15.59 -11.21 14.03
CA ASP A 340 14.59 -12.09 14.65
C ASP A 340 14.49 -13.43 13.88
N GLU A 341 14.46 -13.39 12.55
CA GLU A 341 14.53 -14.58 11.69
C GLU A 341 15.82 -15.38 11.93
N TYR A 342 16.95 -14.69 12.05
CA TYR A 342 18.23 -15.33 12.36
C TYR A 342 18.22 -16.02 13.73
N GLN A 343 17.73 -15.34 14.77
CA GLN A 343 17.60 -15.92 16.12
C GLN A 343 16.63 -17.10 16.15
N GLN A 344 15.52 -17.01 15.42
CA GLN A 344 14.58 -18.11 15.27
C GLN A 344 15.26 -19.32 14.62
N ARG A 345 15.97 -19.12 13.50
CA ARG A 345 16.72 -20.20 12.84
C ARG A 345 17.80 -20.81 13.75
N LEU A 346 18.49 -20.01 14.55
CA LEU A 346 19.44 -20.50 15.55
C LEU A 346 18.75 -21.35 16.63
N SER A 347 17.59 -20.92 17.11
CA SER A 347 16.79 -21.64 18.10
C SER A 347 16.26 -22.96 17.53
N GLU A 348 15.77 -22.96 16.29
CA GLU A 348 15.33 -24.16 15.56
C GLU A 348 16.50 -25.13 15.33
N ALA A 349 17.65 -24.63 14.87
CA ALA A 349 18.86 -25.45 14.69
C ALA A 349 19.33 -26.06 16.01
N LYS A 350 19.28 -25.29 17.12
CA LYS A 350 19.58 -25.80 18.46
C LYS A 350 18.57 -26.87 18.88
N ALA A 351 17.28 -26.67 18.65
CA ALA A 351 16.25 -27.66 18.97
C ALA A 351 16.43 -28.94 18.14
N ILE A 352 16.81 -28.84 16.86
CA ILE A 352 17.13 -30.00 16.02
C ILE A 352 18.36 -30.73 16.58
N ARG A 353 19.44 -30.00 16.91
CA ARG A 353 20.64 -30.59 17.51
C ARG A 353 20.35 -31.33 18.82
N ASP A 354 19.58 -30.70 19.69
CA ASP A 354 19.33 -31.20 21.04
C ASP A 354 18.34 -32.40 21.02
N ASN A 355 17.37 -32.43 20.09
CA ASN A 355 16.38 -33.53 19.98
C ASN A 355 16.76 -34.62 18.96
N PHE A 356 17.58 -34.29 17.95
CA PHE A 356 17.97 -35.18 16.86
C PHE A 356 19.48 -35.08 16.58
N PRO A 357 20.35 -35.44 17.54
CA PRO A 357 21.80 -35.24 17.44
C PRO A 357 22.45 -35.99 16.27
N ASN A 358 21.92 -37.16 15.91
CA ASN A 358 22.41 -37.95 14.76
C ASN A 358 22.05 -37.28 13.42
N LEU A 359 20.83 -36.75 13.29
CA LEU A 359 20.38 -36.00 12.12
C LEU A 359 21.19 -34.70 11.97
N PHE A 360 21.41 -33.98 13.08
CA PHE A 360 22.21 -32.75 13.09
C PHE A 360 23.66 -32.99 12.68
N SER A 361 24.28 -34.08 13.15
CA SER A 361 25.67 -34.43 12.77
C SER A 361 25.79 -34.67 11.26
N ARG A 362 24.82 -35.37 10.66
CA ARG A 362 24.76 -35.58 9.19
C ARG A 362 24.51 -34.27 8.41
N LEU A 363 23.66 -33.38 8.93
CA LEU A 363 23.38 -32.07 8.33
C LEU A 363 24.62 -31.17 8.26
N VAL A 364 25.52 -31.27 9.23
CA VAL A 364 26.79 -30.51 9.25
C VAL A 364 27.81 -31.11 8.27
N GLU A 365 27.78 -32.42 8.05
CA GLU A 365 28.71 -33.12 7.16
C GLU A 365 28.36 -32.98 5.66
N ASP A 366 27.07 -32.93 5.30
CA ASP A 366 26.62 -32.69 3.92
C ASP A 366 25.33 -31.83 3.84
N PRO A 367 25.46 -30.50 3.73
CA PRO A 367 24.33 -29.58 3.66
C PRO A 367 23.46 -29.72 2.40
N ASN A 368 23.88 -30.49 1.38
CA ASN A 368 23.14 -30.64 0.11
C ASN A 368 22.30 -31.93 0.05
N HIS A 369 22.45 -32.86 1.01
CA HIS A 369 21.82 -34.18 0.99
C HIS A 369 20.55 -34.32 1.86
N TRP A 370 20.07 -33.21 2.43
CA TRP A 370 19.07 -33.21 3.51
C TRP A 370 17.61 -33.39 3.06
N LEU A 371 17.26 -32.93 1.84
CA LEU A 371 15.87 -33.04 1.37
C LEU A 371 15.43 -34.48 1.14
N SER A 372 16.36 -35.40 0.84
CA SER A 372 16.04 -36.82 0.63
C SER A 372 16.04 -37.65 1.92
N THR A 373 16.74 -37.21 2.97
CA THR A 373 16.84 -37.97 4.24
C THR A 373 15.75 -37.62 5.25
N LEU A 374 15.14 -36.44 5.14
CA LEU A 374 14.06 -36.01 6.05
C LEU A 374 12.77 -36.82 5.83
N ASP A 375 12.47 -37.20 4.58
CA ASP A 375 11.29 -38.00 4.22
C ASP A 375 11.43 -39.46 4.67
N ASP A 376 12.64 -40.02 4.69
CA ASP A 376 12.90 -41.39 5.12
C ASP A 376 12.79 -41.56 6.65
N GLU A 377 13.31 -40.61 7.46
CA GLU A 377 13.21 -40.71 8.93
C GLU A 377 11.83 -40.33 9.48
N LEU A 378 11.07 -39.45 8.79
CA LEU A 378 9.69 -39.12 9.16
C LEU A 378 8.68 -40.20 8.75
N SER A 379 9.03 -41.09 7.82
CA SER A 379 8.19 -42.21 7.39
C SER A 379 8.41 -43.50 8.18
N GLU A 380 9.54 -43.62 8.89
CA GLU A 380 9.83 -44.74 9.81
C GLU A 380 9.23 -44.57 11.22
N ARG A 381 8.59 -43.43 11.53
CA ARG A 381 7.88 -43.16 12.79
C ARG A 381 6.41 -42.84 12.54
#